data_AF-A0A0Q7LKW6-F1
#
_entry.id   AF-A0A0Q7LKW6-F1
#
_cell.length_a   1.000
_cell.length_b   1.000
_cell.length_c   1.000
_cell.angle_alpha   90.00
_cell.angle_beta   90.00
_cell.angle_gamma   90.00
#
_symmetry.space_group_name_H-M   'P 1'
#
loop_
_entity.id
_entity.type
_entity.pdbx_description
1 polymer ?
#
loop_
_entity_poly.entity_id
_entity_poly.type
_entity_poly.pdbx_seq_one_letter_code
_entity_poly.pdbx_strand_id
1 'polypeptide(L)' 'MELTELDETSLAAHAAEWRRRALRGEKQARGIAHALETEMRRRFGDSIPPSQSADLDTRPLALRQPPRPWWKFW' A
#
# COMPACT_ATOMS: atom_id res chain seq x y z
N MET A 1 -10.71 0.31 23.11
CA MET A 1 -9.64 1.20 22.61
C MET A 1 -10.17 1.81 21.33
N GLU A 2 -10.69 3.03 21.42
CA GLU A 2 -11.40 3.74 20.35
C GLU A 2 -10.44 4.06 19.19
N LEU A 3 -10.67 3.42 18.04
CA LEU A 3 -9.96 3.70 16.78
C LEU A 3 -10.55 4.92 16.04
N THR A 4 -11.46 5.64 16.69
CA THR A 4 -12.25 6.74 16.11
C THR A 4 -11.65 8.12 16.37
N GLU A 5 -10.75 8.28 17.36
CA GLU A 5 -10.10 9.56 17.70
C GLU A 5 -8.64 9.71 17.25
N LEU A 6 -8.13 8.76 16.46
CA LEU A 6 -6.73 8.80 16.02
C LEU A 6 -6.59 9.72 14.80
N ASP A 7 -5.85 10.82 14.96
CA ASP A 7 -5.46 11.75 13.89
C ASP A 7 -4.84 11.00 12.69
N GLU A 8 -5.05 11.49 11.47
CA GLU A 8 -4.65 10.83 10.22
C GLU A 8 -3.16 10.43 10.23
N THR A 9 -2.33 11.33 10.75
CA THR A 9 -0.88 11.14 10.88
C THR A 9 -0.52 9.98 11.82
N SER A 10 -1.29 9.85 12.90
CA SER A 10 -1.12 8.81 13.91
C SER A 10 -1.57 7.45 13.38
N LEU A 11 -2.64 7.40 12.58
CA LEU A 11 -3.11 6.18 11.93
C LEU A 11 -2.09 5.66 10.91
N ALA A 12 -1.51 6.56 10.10
CA ALA A 12 -0.46 6.23 9.14
C ALA A 12 0.81 5.69 9.82
N ALA A 13 1.23 6.32 10.93
CA ALA A 13 2.39 5.87 11.70
C ALA A 13 2.20 4.46 12.27
N HIS A 14 1.03 4.16 12.81
CA HIS A 14 0.70 2.84 13.34
C HIS A 14 0.65 1.78 12.23
N ALA A 15 0.04 2.07 11.09
CA ALA A 15 0.02 1.16 9.94
C ALA A 15 1.45 0.85 9.46
N ALA A 16 2.31 1.86 9.36
CA ALA A 16 3.71 1.71 8.96
C ALA A 16 4.52 0.86 9.96
N GLU A 17 4.25 0.98 11.26
CA GLU A 17 4.90 0.16 12.28
C GLU A 17 4.50 -1.32 12.16
N TRP A 18 3.20 -1.60 12.03
CA TRP A 18 2.70 -2.96 11.83
C TRP A 18 3.19 -3.56 10.51
N ARG A 19 3.33 -2.76 9.45
CA ARG A 19 3.95 -3.17 8.18
C ARG A 19 5.40 -3.61 8.38
N ARG A 20 6.21 -2.87 9.15
CA ARG A 20 7.59 -3.25 9.46
C ARG A 20 7.66 -4.57 10.23
N ARG A 21 6.77 -4.78 11.20
CA ARG A 21 6.66 -6.04 11.95
C ARG A 21 6.23 -7.21 11.06
N ALA A 22 5.27 -6.98 10.16
CA ALA A 22 4.85 -7.97 9.17
C ALA A 22 5.99 -8.38 8.21
N LEU A 23 6.84 -7.43 7.80
CA LEU A 23 8.03 -7.70 6.97
C LEU A 23 9.07 -8.55 7.71
N ARG A 24 9.14 -8.46 9.05
CA ARG A 24 9.99 -9.32 9.89
C ARG A 24 9.43 -10.74 10.09
N GLY A 25 8.25 -11.03 9.55
CA GLY A 25 7.65 -12.37 9.58
C GLY A 25 6.54 -12.56 10.61
N GLU A 26 6.16 -11.52 11.36
CA GLU A 26 5.04 -11.62 12.31
C GLU A 26 3.71 -11.84 11.57
N LYS A 27 3.13 -13.03 11.72
CA LYS A 27 1.94 -13.45 10.96
C LYS A 27 0.70 -12.63 11.32
N GLN A 28 0.54 -12.26 12.59
CA GLN A 28 -0.59 -11.44 13.05
C GLN A 28 -0.47 -9.97 12.61
N ALA A 29 0.75 -9.46 12.50
CA ALA A 29 1.01 -8.07 12.10
C ALA A 29 0.51 -7.77 10.67
N ARG A 30 0.49 -8.77 9.77
CA ARG A 30 -0.10 -8.61 8.43
C ARG A 30 -1.58 -8.25 8.47
N GLY A 31 -2.36 -8.95 9.31
CA GLY A 31 -3.79 -8.71 9.44
C GLY A 31 -4.08 -7.35 10.04
N ILE A 32 -3.33 -6.97 11.06
CA ILE A 32 -3.47 -5.67 11.75
C ILE A 32 -3.10 -4.52 10.80
N ALA A 33 -1.98 -4.62 10.08
CA ALA A 33 -1.59 -3.62 9.09
C ALA A 33 -2.67 -3.47 8.01
N HIS A 34 -3.20 -4.57 7.47
CA HIS A 34 -4.21 -4.52 6.41
C HIS A 34 -5.53 -3.90 6.87
N ALA A 35 -5.96 -4.17 8.12
CA ALA A 35 -7.16 -3.57 8.68
C ALA A 35 -7.01 -2.04 8.83
N LEU A 36 -5.83 -1.58 9.29
CA LEU A 36 -5.53 -0.15 9.42
C LEU A 36 -5.43 0.54 8.06
N GLU A 37 -4.75 -0.06 7.08
CA GLU A 37 -4.67 0.43 5.70
C GLU A 37 -6.06 0.53 5.03
N THR A 38 -6.94 -0.43 5.31
CA THR A 38 -8.32 -0.43 4.78
C THR A 38 -9.14 0.71 5.40
N GLU A 39 -9.01 0.93 6.70
CA GLU A 39 -9.70 2.04 7.37
C GLU A 39 -9.15 3.40 6.93
N MET A 40 -7.84 3.51 6.67
CA MET A 40 -7.24 4.70 6.04
C MET A 40 -7.85 4.95 4.66
N ARG A 41 -7.95 3.92 3.81
CA ARG A 41 -8.55 4.07 2.47
C ARG A 41 -10.04 4.41 2.56
N ARG A 42 -10.76 3.91 3.56
CA ARG A 42 -12.19 4.21 3.77
C ARG A 42 -12.41 5.65 4.21
N ARG A 43 -11.56 6.17 5.11
CA ARG A 43 -11.70 7.54 5.66
C ARG A 43 -11.13 8.62 4.73
N PHE A 44 -10.05 8.29 4.04
CA PHE A 44 -9.24 9.27 3.32
C PHE A 44 -9.07 8.92 1.84
N GLY A 45 -9.75 7.90 1.30
CA GLY A 45 -9.57 7.42 -0.08
C GLY A 45 -9.61 8.48 -1.18
N ASP A 46 -10.42 9.53 -1.00
CA ASP A 46 -10.52 10.65 -1.94
C ASP A 46 -9.53 11.81 -1.61
N SER A 47 -8.92 11.80 -0.43
CA SER A 47 -8.01 12.84 0.09
C SER A 47 -6.56 12.38 0.25
N ILE A 48 -6.26 11.07 0.14
CA ILE A 48 -4.89 10.55 0.19
C ILE A 48 -4.17 11.07 -1.06
N PRO A 49 -3.15 11.95 -0.91
CA PRO A 49 -2.41 12.43 -2.05
C PRO A 49 -1.78 11.25 -2.78
N PRO A 50 -1.77 11.25 -4.12
CA PRO A 50 -1.28 10.16 -4.94
C PRO A 50 0.22 9.87 -4.75
N SER A 51 0.92 10.59 -3.88
CA SER A 51 2.31 10.36 -3.48
C SER A 51 2.49 9.17 -2.51
N GLN A 52 1.45 8.74 -1.78
CA GLN A 52 1.50 7.58 -0.88
C GLN A 52 1.04 6.28 -1.54
N SER A 53 0.15 6.35 -2.53
CA SER A 53 0.13 5.34 -3.58
C SER A 53 1.46 5.48 -4.30
N ALA A 54 2.27 4.43 -4.38
CA ALA A 54 3.37 4.45 -5.34
C ALA A 54 2.80 4.93 -6.69
N ASP A 55 3.58 5.69 -7.47
CA ASP A 55 3.23 6.06 -8.84
C ASP A 55 3.14 4.76 -9.67
N LEU A 56 2.01 4.08 -9.49
CA LEU A 56 1.72 2.79 -10.07
C LEU A 56 1.25 3.12 -11.47
N ASP A 57 2.12 2.85 -12.43
CA ASP A 57 1.74 2.92 -13.83
C ASP A 57 0.55 1.98 -14.09
N THR A 58 -0.66 2.55 -14.16
CA THR A 58 -1.91 1.84 -14.40
C THR A 58 -2.22 1.65 -15.89
N ARG A 59 -1.32 2.07 -16.78
CA ARG A 59 -1.53 1.90 -18.23
C ARG A 59 -1.70 0.41 -18.56
N PRO A 60 -2.49 0.08 -19.59
CA PRO A 60 -2.61 -1.29 -20.09
C PRO A 60 -1.24 -1.95 -20.30
N LEU A 61 -1.12 -3.23 -19.95
CA LEU A 61 0.15 -3.97 -19.99
C LEU A 61 0.86 -3.88 -21.34
N ALA A 62 0.11 -3.85 -22.45
CA ALA A 62 0.63 -3.70 -23.80
C ALA A 62 1.43 -2.39 -24.01
N LEU A 63 1.09 -1.31 -23.29
CA LEU A 63 1.79 -0.03 -23.33
C LEU A 63 3.01 0.02 -22.40
N ARG A 64 3.14 -0.97 -21.51
CA ARG A 64 4.20 -1.05 -20.49
C ARG A 64 5.34 -1.97 -20.88
N GLN A 65 5.12 -2.90 -21.81
CA GLN A 65 6.16 -3.85 -22.21
C GLN A 65 7.12 -3.21 -23.23
N PRO A 66 8.44 -3.20 -22.98
CA PRO A 66 9.40 -2.84 -24.00
C PRO A 66 9.37 -3.86 -25.14
N PRO A 67 9.69 -3.45 -26.39
CA PRO A 67 9.80 -4.39 -27.49
C PRO A 67 10.83 -5.48 -27.15
N ARG A 68 10.45 -6.74 -27.38
CA ARG A 68 11.33 -7.89 -27.08
C ARG A 68 12.57 -7.82 -27.97
N PRO A 69 13.78 -7.90 -27.41
CA PRO A 69 14.98 -8.02 -28.21
C PRO A 69 14.94 -9.31 -29.04
N TRP A 70 15.41 -9.24 -30.29
CA TRP A 70 15.38 -10.34 -31.26
C TRP A 70 16.14 -11.61 -30.82
N TRP A 71 16.98 -11.50 -29.79
CA TRP A 71 17.78 -12.60 -29.23
C TRP A 71 17.11 -13.31 -28.02
N LYS A 72 15.94 -12.84 -27.56
CA LYS A 72 15.15 -13.52 -26.50
C LYS A 72 13.95 -14.24 -27.11
N PHE A 73 14.10 -15.54 -27.36
CA PHE A 73 13.06 -16.40 -27.96
C PHE A 73 12.12 -17.05 -26.94
N TRP A 74 12.35 -16.86 -25.64
CA TRP A 74 11.56 -17.41 -24.54
C TRP A 74 11.34 -16.33 -23.48
#